data_AF-A0A4Y7TWS4-F1
#
_entry.id   AF-A0A4Y7TWS4-F1
#
_cell.length_a   1.000
_cell.length_b   1.000
_cell.length_c   1.000
_cell.angle_alpha   90.00
_cell.angle_beta   90.00
_cell.angle_gamma   90.00
#
_symmetry.space_group_name_H-M   'P 1'
#
loop_
_entity.id
_entity.type
_entity.pdbx_description
1 polymer ?
#
loop_
_entity_poly.entity_id
_entity_poly.type
_entity_poly.pdbx_seq_one_letter_code
_entity_poly.pdbx_strand_id
1 'polypeptide(L)'
;MNPVVYANRAAAHLATKEYIDAVFDCEKATKLDPTYAKAWARLGTALYELSSWDECSNAWNKALEHLSKPTLTPSELALKIQVEDGLKLAQEGSLKNAASAKLAPVGRSPGLSPDTSPCTRAAALTWRKEREIQACKTPSPIPPSCVFTLNYANACISAANRMLNTLAHAPAGQGLFAMATSGAVFENLTSAILLDERVFHVEAPHEFYGKLAKQYFLESLGGKSLVEGGGLDNIRKEVLKRLQEQDWETEVAPVVSLTVRYWIFQAHWRFYLYGPTFFSYLLYTRVIEFLEWGSDHWPHSPESVLCGGTFREDLLRGVMRLRLQTMQALLGTKPPDDLEHLFTMNDLVADAHELIDATNAHEFPKSSSGLPIGQVAAFWSHYHRPRARRTWLGAPLYRTV
;
A
#
# COMPACT_ATOMS: atom_id res chain seq x y z
N MET A 1 19.94 -3.95 17.86
CA MET A 1 18.53 -4.25 18.23
C MET A 1 18.38 -5.75 18.42
N ASN A 2 17.59 -6.20 19.38
CA ASN A 2 17.47 -7.62 19.74
C ASN A 2 16.18 -8.22 19.14
N PRO A 3 16.24 -9.28 18.30
CA PRO A 3 15.06 -9.92 17.71
C PRO A 3 14.08 -10.46 18.76
N VAL A 4 14.57 -10.83 19.96
CA VAL A 4 13.75 -11.32 21.07
C VAL A 4 12.77 -10.26 21.57
N VAL A 5 13.16 -8.98 21.58
CA VAL A 5 12.30 -7.89 22.04
C VAL A 5 11.09 -7.74 21.12
N TYR A 6 11.33 -7.71 19.80
CA TYR A 6 10.24 -7.65 18.82
C TYR A 6 9.36 -8.88 18.88
N ALA A 7 9.92 -10.09 18.97
CA ALA A 7 9.12 -11.30 19.08
C ALA A 7 8.27 -11.34 20.36
N ASN A 8 8.76 -10.82 21.49
CA ASN A 8 8.00 -10.75 22.73
C ASN A 8 6.90 -9.70 22.66
N ARG A 9 7.15 -8.54 22.04
CA ARG A 9 6.13 -7.53 21.79
C ARG A 9 5.05 -8.07 20.84
N ALA A 10 5.42 -8.82 19.80
CA ALA A 10 4.47 -9.53 18.94
C ALA A 10 3.59 -10.52 19.73
N ALA A 11 4.15 -11.21 20.72
CA ALA A 11 3.35 -12.11 21.56
C ALA A 11 2.32 -11.35 22.41
N ALA A 12 2.66 -10.15 22.91
CA ALA A 12 1.71 -9.28 23.58
C ALA A 12 0.61 -8.81 22.62
N HIS A 13 0.97 -8.39 21.40
CA HIS A 13 0.02 -8.01 20.35
C HIS A 13 -0.91 -9.15 19.95
N LEU A 14 -0.42 -10.38 19.86
CA LEU A 14 -1.25 -11.57 19.64
C LEU A 14 -2.26 -11.77 20.78
N ALA A 15 -1.85 -11.55 22.03
CA ALA A 15 -2.75 -11.66 23.18
C ALA A 15 -3.81 -10.54 23.22
N THR A 16 -3.50 -9.35 22.71
CA THR A 16 -4.43 -8.21 22.59
C THR A 16 -5.21 -8.21 21.27
N LYS A 17 -5.01 -9.21 20.39
CA LYS A 17 -5.62 -9.33 19.05
C LYS A 17 -5.23 -8.19 18.08
N GLU A 18 -4.09 -7.53 18.33
CA GLU A 18 -3.50 -6.54 17.45
C GLU A 18 -2.64 -7.23 16.37
N TYR A 19 -3.28 -8.04 15.53
CA TYR A 19 -2.59 -8.98 14.65
C TYR A 19 -1.68 -8.30 13.61
N ILE A 20 -2.03 -7.10 13.12
CA ILE A 20 -1.19 -6.34 12.17
C ILE A 20 0.13 -5.94 12.83
N ASP A 21 0.07 -5.44 14.07
CA ASP A 21 1.26 -5.05 14.82
C ASP A 21 2.11 -6.27 15.16
N ALA A 22 1.48 -7.42 15.47
CA ALA A 22 2.18 -8.68 15.62
C ALA A 22 2.92 -9.12 14.34
N VAL A 23 2.32 -8.95 13.16
CA VAL A 23 2.98 -9.22 11.87
C VAL A 23 4.21 -8.34 11.70
N PHE A 24 4.09 -7.02 11.88
CA PHE A 24 5.22 -6.09 11.72
C PHE A 24 6.38 -6.44 12.66
N ASP A 25 6.07 -6.73 13.93
CA ASP A 25 7.08 -7.11 14.92
C ASP A 25 7.74 -8.44 14.57
N CYS A 26 6.97 -9.43 14.13
CA CYS A 26 7.54 -10.72 13.75
C CYS A 26 8.40 -10.60 12.49
N GLU A 27 7.98 -9.83 11.47
CA GLU A 27 8.81 -9.58 10.28
C GLU A 27 10.11 -8.87 10.63
N LYS A 28 10.08 -7.94 11.57
CA LYS A 28 11.28 -7.25 12.04
C LYS A 28 12.21 -8.21 12.79
N ALA A 29 11.65 -9.07 13.64
CA ALA A 29 12.39 -10.10 14.35
C ALA A 29 13.04 -11.10 13.38
N THR A 30 12.33 -11.55 12.35
CA THR A 30 12.85 -12.53 11.37
C THR A 30 13.84 -11.91 10.38
N LYS A 31 13.76 -10.60 10.11
CA LYS A 31 14.80 -9.87 9.37
C LYS A 31 16.09 -9.73 10.18
N LEU A 32 15.99 -9.54 11.50
CA LEU A 32 17.13 -9.43 12.41
C LEU A 32 17.81 -10.78 12.68
N ASP A 33 17.00 -11.83 12.88
CA ASP A 33 17.48 -13.21 12.99
C ASP A 33 16.58 -14.14 12.15
N PRO A 34 17.02 -14.46 10.93
CA PRO A 34 16.29 -15.39 10.06
C PRO A 34 16.10 -16.76 10.67
N THR A 35 16.94 -17.19 11.63
CA THR A 35 16.87 -18.52 12.25
C THR A 35 15.92 -18.59 13.45
N TYR A 36 15.28 -17.47 13.81
CA TYR A 36 14.47 -17.39 15.02
C TYR A 36 13.09 -18.03 14.86
N ALA A 37 13.01 -19.34 15.06
CA ALA A 37 11.79 -20.13 14.86
C ALA A 37 10.55 -19.60 15.60
N LYS A 38 10.70 -19.05 16.82
CA LYS A 38 9.58 -18.47 17.59
C LYS A 38 8.97 -17.25 16.90
N ALA A 39 9.79 -16.42 16.25
CA ALA A 39 9.30 -15.26 15.51
C ALA A 39 8.54 -15.69 14.24
N TRP A 40 9.07 -16.68 13.50
CA TRP A 40 8.36 -17.28 12.36
C TRP A 40 7.04 -17.95 12.76
N ALA A 41 7.02 -18.68 13.88
CA ALA A 41 5.80 -19.31 14.38
C ALA A 41 4.71 -18.29 14.74
N ARG A 42 5.10 -17.23 15.46
CA ARG A 42 4.19 -16.12 15.81
C ARG A 42 3.73 -15.33 14.58
N LEU A 43 4.60 -15.14 13.58
CA LEU A 43 4.23 -14.55 12.30
C LEU A 43 3.12 -15.37 11.64
N GLY A 44 3.30 -16.69 11.56
CA GLY A 44 2.27 -17.58 11.02
C GLY A 44 0.97 -17.50 11.81
N THR A 45 1.02 -17.49 13.15
CA THR A 45 -0.18 -17.30 13.98
C THR A 45 -0.88 -15.97 13.68
N ALA A 46 -0.14 -14.86 13.61
CA ALA A 46 -0.73 -13.56 13.29
C ALA A 46 -1.38 -13.55 11.89
N LEU A 47 -0.72 -14.15 10.90
CA LEU A 47 -1.22 -14.26 9.52
C LEU A 47 -2.43 -15.20 9.40
N TYR A 48 -2.46 -16.26 10.21
CA TYR A 48 -3.61 -17.17 10.31
C TYR A 48 -4.85 -16.44 10.80
N GLU A 49 -4.73 -15.67 11.87
CA GLU A 49 -5.83 -14.85 12.42
C GLU A 49 -6.28 -13.78 11.41
N LEU A 50 -5.38 -13.34 10.54
CA LEU A 50 -5.67 -12.44 9.42
C LEU A 50 -6.13 -13.15 8.15
N SER A 51 -6.43 -14.46 8.19
CA SER A 51 -6.85 -15.27 7.04
C SER A 51 -5.92 -15.20 5.81
N SER A 52 -4.65 -14.84 6.03
CA SER A 52 -3.60 -14.80 5.00
C SER A 52 -2.93 -16.18 4.87
N TRP A 53 -3.65 -17.18 4.37
CA TRP A 53 -3.24 -18.60 4.45
C TRP A 53 -1.93 -18.95 3.74
N ASP A 54 -1.67 -18.39 2.57
CA ASP A 54 -0.43 -18.70 1.82
C ASP A 54 0.80 -18.11 2.53
N GLU A 55 0.64 -16.91 3.06
CA GLU A 55 1.67 -16.20 3.81
C GLU A 55 1.94 -16.87 5.15
N CYS A 56 0.87 -17.30 5.80
CA CYS A 56 0.88 -18.10 7.01
C CYS A 56 1.62 -19.42 6.80
N SER A 57 1.29 -20.17 5.75
CA SER A 57 1.94 -21.43 5.40
C SER A 57 3.44 -21.24 5.16
N ASN A 58 3.82 -20.18 4.44
CA ASN A 58 5.24 -19.85 4.23
C ASN A 58 5.97 -19.52 5.54
N ALA A 59 5.36 -18.75 6.43
CA ALA A 59 5.96 -18.41 7.72
C ALA A 59 6.13 -19.65 8.62
N TRP A 60 5.12 -20.52 8.68
CA TRP A 60 5.18 -21.76 9.43
C TRP A 60 6.16 -22.78 8.84
N ASN A 61 6.25 -22.90 7.51
CA ASN A 61 7.29 -23.73 6.87
C ASN A 61 8.70 -23.25 7.25
N LYS A 62 8.97 -21.94 7.22
CA LYS A 62 10.25 -21.39 7.70
C LYS A 62 10.51 -21.66 9.17
N ALA A 63 9.47 -21.61 10.02
CA ALA A 63 9.60 -22.01 11.42
C ALA A 63 10.05 -23.48 11.54
N LEU A 64 9.46 -24.39 10.77
CA LEU A 64 9.81 -25.82 10.75
C LEU A 64 11.22 -26.07 10.22
N GLU A 65 11.65 -25.37 9.17
CA GLU A 65 13.02 -25.44 8.65
C GLU A 65 14.04 -25.16 9.74
N HIS A 66 13.81 -24.15 10.58
CA HIS A 66 14.72 -23.80 11.68
C HIS A 66 14.56 -24.68 12.94
N LEU A 67 13.49 -25.48 13.01
CA LEU A 67 13.24 -26.50 14.03
C LEU A 67 13.66 -27.91 13.59
N SER A 68 14.35 -28.06 12.46
CA SER A 68 14.78 -29.36 11.91
C SER A 68 16.06 -29.95 12.53
N LYS A 69 16.47 -29.47 13.71
CA LYS A 69 17.71 -29.88 14.40
C LYS A 69 17.56 -31.24 15.10
N PRO A 70 18.64 -32.06 15.18
CA PRO A 70 18.57 -33.42 15.75
C PRO A 70 18.30 -33.46 17.26
N THR A 71 18.54 -32.36 17.99
CA THR A 71 18.24 -32.26 19.42
C THR A 71 17.39 -31.02 19.65
N LEU A 72 16.11 -31.22 19.94
CA LEU A 72 15.15 -30.16 20.24
C LEU A 72 14.90 -30.11 21.74
N THR A 73 14.79 -28.90 22.29
CA THR A 73 14.32 -28.69 23.66
C THR A 73 12.81 -28.99 23.76
N PRO A 74 12.28 -29.29 24.96
CA PRO A 74 10.84 -29.51 25.13
C PRO A 74 9.98 -28.35 24.63
N SER A 75 10.45 -27.10 24.80
CA SER A 75 9.78 -25.91 24.28
C SER A 75 9.77 -25.85 22.74
N GLU A 76 10.82 -26.30 22.09
CA GLU A 76 10.91 -26.33 20.62
C GLU A 76 10.09 -27.47 20.04
N LEU A 77 10.01 -28.61 20.73
CA LEU A 77 9.13 -29.71 20.34
C LEU A 77 7.65 -29.29 20.42
N ALA A 78 7.24 -28.65 21.51
CA ALA A 78 5.88 -28.11 21.66
C ALA A 78 5.56 -27.07 20.57
N LEU A 79 6.52 -26.19 20.26
CA LEU A 79 6.38 -25.22 19.17
C LEU A 79 6.26 -25.91 17.82
N LYS A 80 7.06 -26.95 17.56
CA LYS A 80 7.00 -27.72 16.32
C LYS A 80 5.63 -28.35 16.12
N ILE A 81 5.08 -29.00 17.16
CA ILE A 81 3.73 -29.60 17.12
C ILE A 81 2.69 -28.51 16.85
N GLN A 82 2.73 -27.38 17.56
CA GLN A 82 1.82 -26.26 17.34
C GLN A 82 1.88 -25.76 15.88
N VAL A 83 3.08 -25.63 15.32
CA VAL A 83 3.29 -25.15 13.95
C VAL A 83 2.83 -26.19 12.92
N GLU A 84 3.05 -27.49 13.14
CA GLU A 84 2.57 -28.56 12.27
C GLU A 84 1.03 -28.65 12.26
N ASP A 85 0.40 -28.52 13.42
CA ASP A 85 -1.06 -28.50 13.52
C ASP A 85 -1.65 -27.22 12.91
N GLY A 86 -1.03 -26.07 13.17
CA GLY A 86 -1.36 -24.82 12.50
C GLY A 86 -1.24 -24.95 10.99
N LEU A 87 -0.15 -25.50 10.48
CA LEU A 87 0.08 -25.66 9.03
C LEU A 87 -1.00 -26.51 8.37
N LYS A 88 -1.48 -27.58 9.02
CA LYS A 88 -2.63 -28.35 8.52
C LYS A 88 -3.89 -27.48 8.44
N LEU A 89 -4.20 -26.73 9.50
CA LEU A 89 -5.35 -25.82 9.51
C LEU A 89 -5.24 -24.72 8.45
N ALA A 90 -4.03 -24.17 8.23
CA ALA A 90 -3.76 -23.20 7.16
C ALA A 90 -3.88 -23.82 5.77
N GLN A 91 -3.44 -25.06 5.58
CA GLN A 91 -3.60 -25.78 4.31
C GLN A 91 -5.07 -26.11 4.05
N GLU A 92 -5.83 -26.51 5.06
CA GLU A 92 -7.27 -26.70 4.97
C GLU A 92 -7.97 -25.38 4.66
N GLY A 93 -7.63 -24.30 5.35
CA GLY A 93 -8.13 -22.94 5.07
C GLY A 93 -7.75 -22.45 3.66
N SER A 94 -6.52 -22.71 3.22
CA SER A 94 -6.04 -22.40 1.87
C SER A 94 -6.76 -23.23 0.82
N LEU A 95 -6.95 -24.54 0.99
CA LEU A 95 -7.68 -25.41 0.05
C LEU A 95 -9.16 -25.03 -0.05
N LYS A 96 -9.79 -24.73 1.10
CA LYS A 96 -11.14 -24.19 1.18
C LYS A 96 -11.24 -22.85 0.44
N ASN A 97 -10.23 -21.97 0.56
CA ASN A 97 -10.16 -20.71 -0.20
C ASN A 97 -9.75 -20.90 -1.66
N ALA A 98 -8.93 -21.91 -2.01
CA ALA A 98 -8.32 -22.11 -3.32
C ALA A 98 -9.29 -22.70 -4.34
N ALA A 99 -10.35 -23.38 -3.89
CA ALA A 99 -11.50 -23.72 -4.73
C ALA A 99 -12.21 -22.45 -5.29
N SER A 100 -11.94 -21.29 -4.68
CA SER A 100 -12.56 -19.99 -5.00
C SER A 100 -11.54 -18.93 -5.43
N ALA A 101 -10.28 -19.08 -5.03
CA ALA A 101 -9.17 -18.19 -5.31
C ALA A 101 -8.04 -19.02 -5.92
N LYS A 102 -7.97 -19.03 -7.26
CA LYS A 102 -6.65 -19.25 -7.89
C LYS A 102 -5.72 -18.23 -7.23
N LEU A 103 -4.53 -18.66 -6.77
CA LEU A 103 -3.37 -17.78 -6.59
C LEU A 103 -3.53 -16.67 -7.62
N ALA A 104 -3.66 -15.41 -7.21
CA ALA A 104 -3.72 -14.33 -8.17
C ALA A 104 -2.49 -14.57 -9.06
N PRO A 105 -2.67 -14.99 -10.32
CA PRO A 105 -1.52 -15.23 -11.17
C PRO A 105 -0.81 -13.92 -11.12
N VAL A 106 0.45 -13.88 -10.65
CA VAL A 106 1.27 -12.67 -10.53
C VAL A 106 0.82 -11.76 -11.65
N GLY A 107 0.07 -10.72 -11.27
CA GLY A 107 -0.90 -10.07 -12.13
C GLY A 107 -0.24 -9.18 -13.15
N ARG A 108 0.66 -9.73 -13.99
CA ARG A 108 0.60 -9.39 -15.40
C ARG A 108 -0.86 -9.57 -15.75
N SER A 109 -1.57 -8.51 -16.12
CA SER A 109 -2.71 -8.70 -16.99
C SER A 109 -2.22 -9.65 -18.10
N PRO A 110 -2.71 -10.89 -18.19
CA PRO A 110 -2.14 -11.85 -19.13
C PRO A 110 -2.30 -11.26 -20.53
N GLY A 111 -1.21 -10.82 -21.15
CA GLY A 111 -1.21 -10.25 -22.50
C GLY A 111 -0.96 -8.74 -22.66
N LEU A 112 -0.59 -7.98 -21.62
CA LEU A 112 -0.04 -6.63 -21.84
C LEU A 112 1.45 -6.74 -22.22
N SER A 113 1.75 -6.66 -23.51
CA SER A 113 3.09 -6.31 -23.98
C SER A 113 3.42 -4.92 -23.42
N PRO A 114 4.70 -4.59 -23.12
CA PRO A 114 5.12 -3.22 -22.85
C PRO A 114 4.57 -2.22 -23.88
N ASP A 115 4.45 -2.66 -25.13
CA ASP A 115 3.92 -1.87 -26.26
C ASP A 115 2.40 -1.65 -26.21
N THR A 116 1.65 -2.51 -25.48
CA THR A 116 0.19 -2.42 -25.36
C THR A 116 -0.27 -1.94 -23.98
N SER A 117 0.66 -1.56 -23.10
CA SER A 117 0.35 -1.06 -21.76
C SER A 117 -0.57 0.18 -21.81
N PRO A 118 -1.45 0.38 -20.80
CA PRO A 118 -2.24 1.60 -20.68
C PRO A 118 -1.40 2.87 -20.74
N CYS A 119 -0.19 2.86 -20.18
CA CYS A 119 0.77 3.95 -20.22
C CYS A 119 1.25 4.25 -21.65
N THR A 120 1.60 3.22 -22.42
CA THR A 120 2.05 3.38 -23.82
C THR A 120 0.93 3.98 -24.68
N ARG A 121 -0.31 3.54 -24.45
CA ARG A 121 -1.49 4.10 -25.12
C ARG A 121 -1.78 5.54 -24.70
N ALA A 122 -1.64 5.85 -23.41
CA ALA A 122 -1.80 7.20 -22.89
C ALA A 122 -0.75 8.14 -23.50
N ALA A 123 0.52 7.72 -23.53
CA ALA A 123 1.62 8.49 -24.11
C ALA A 123 1.34 8.84 -25.59
N ALA A 124 0.84 7.88 -26.37
CA ALA A 124 0.46 8.09 -27.77
C ALA A 124 -0.71 9.08 -27.98
N LEU A 125 -1.56 9.29 -26.97
CA LEU A 125 -2.73 10.17 -27.02
C LEU A 125 -2.48 11.57 -26.42
N THR A 126 -1.35 11.78 -25.75
CA THR A 126 -1.03 13.01 -25.01
C THR A 126 -1.14 14.26 -25.87
N TRP A 127 -0.46 14.28 -27.03
CA TRP A 127 -0.45 15.43 -27.94
C TRP A 127 -1.86 15.80 -28.43
N ARG A 128 -2.74 14.81 -28.61
CA ARG A 128 -4.13 15.03 -29.04
C ARG A 128 -4.92 15.72 -27.95
N LYS A 129 -4.74 15.30 -26.70
CA LYS A 129 -5.39 15.92 -25.53
C LYS A 129 -4.86 17.32 -25.23
N GLU A 130 -3.56 17.56 -25.42
CA GLU A 130 -2.99 18.90 -25.31
C GLU A 130 -3.57 19.86 -26.36
N ARG A 131 -3.76 19.40 -27.60
CA ARG A 131 -4.44 20.20 -28.64
C ARG A 131 -5.89 20.50 -28.31
N GLU A 132 -6.64 19.55 -27.73
CA GLU A 132 -8.02 19.78 -27.28
C GLU A 132 -8.08 20.90 -26.22
N ILE A 133 -7.11 20.93 -25.28
CA ILE A 133 -6.99 22.00 -24.29
C ILE A 133 -6.70 23.35 -24.97
N GLN A 134 -5.71 23.39 -25.87
CA GLN A 134 -5.31 24.62 -26.57
C GLN A 134 -6.42 25.19 -27.47
N ALA A 135 -7.29 24.33 -28.01
CA ALA A 135 -8.41 24.74 -28.86
C ALA A 135 -9.57 25.39 -28.08
N CYS A 136 -9.61 25.24 -26.75
CA CYS A 136 -10.63 25.87 -25.91
C CYS A 136 -10.35 27.38 -25.78
N LYS A 137 -11.14 28.21 -26.47
CA LYS A 137 -11.00 29.69 -26.51
C LYS A 137 -11.44 30.43 -25.24
N THR A 138 -11.94 29.70 -24.24
CA THR A 138 -12.33 30.21 -22.90
C THR A 138 -11.53 29.42 -21.86
N PRO A 139 -11.32 29.92 -20.63
CA PRO A 139 -10.75 29.12 -19.55
C PRO A 139 -11.72 27.96 -19.23
N SER A 140 -11.58 26.88 -20.01
CA SER A 140 -12.32 25.65 -19.82
C SER A 140 -11.69 24.90 -18.65
N PRO A 141 -12.48 24.28 -17.76
CA PRO A 141 -11.93 23.34 -16.79
C PRO A 141 -11.09 22.29 -17.53
N ILE A 142 -10.01 21.85 -16.88
CA ILE A 142 -9.12 20.79 -17.39
C ILE A 142 -10.00 19.63 -17.88
N PRO A 143 -9.89 19.17 -19.13
CA PRO A 143 -10.76 18.11 -19.62
C PRO A 143 -10.50 16.83 -18.82
N PRO A 144 -11.53 16.18 -18.26
CA PRO A 144 -11.34 14.95 -17.51
C PRO A 144 -10.78 13.89 -18.46
N SER A 145 -9.55 13.46 -18.22
CA SER A 145 -8.89 12.44 -19.05
C SER A 145 -7.92 11.61 -18.23
N CYS A 146 -8.12 10.28 -18.29
CA CYS A 146 -7.19 9.31 -17.73
C CYS A 146 -5.80 9.36 -18.39
N VAL A 147 -5.66 9.95 -19.59
CA VAL A 147 -4.36 10.09 -20.28
C VAL A 147 -3.36 10.85 -19.42
N PHE A 148 -3.77 11.98 -18.84
CA PHE A 148 -2.89 12.79 -17.99
C PHE A 148 -2.55 12.06 -16.70
N THR A 149 -3.53 11.40 -16.07
CA THR A 149 -3.33 10.61 -14.85
C THR A 149 -2.37 9.45 -15.09
N LEU A 150 -2.55 8.66 -16.15
CA LEU A 150 -1.70 7.53 -16.51
C LEU A 150 -0.26 7.97 -16.84
N ASN A 151 -0.10 9.04 -17.62
CA ASN A 151 1.23 9.57 -17.94
C ASN A 151 1.96 10.05 -16.69
N TYR A 152 1.26 10.75 -15.79
CA TYR A 152 1.84 11.22 -14.54
C TYR A 152 2.20 10.07 -13.60
N ALA A 153 1.31 9.06 -13.47
CA ALA A 153 1.59 7.84 -12.73
C ALA A 153 2.81 7.10 -13.28
N ASN A 154 2.91 6.99 -14.61
CA ASN A 154 4.06 6.38 -15.30
C ASN A 154 5.37 7.16 -15.07
N ALA A 155 5.31 8.49 -15.04
CA ALA A 155 6.46 9.33 -14.73
C ALA A 155 6.94 9.11 -13.28
N CYS A 156 6.00 9.01 -12.32
CA CYS A 156 6.30 8.75 -10.91
C CYS A 156 6.98 7.38 -10.72
N ILE A 157 6.40 6.29 -11.25
CA ILE A 157 7.00 4.95 -11.11
C ILE A 157 8.37 4.87 -11.81
N SER A 158 8.53 5.54 -12.95
CA SER A 158 9.82 5.62 -13.66
C SER A 158 10.86 6.39 -12.84
N ALA A 159 10.48 7.47 -12.17
CA ALA A 159 11.36 8.21 -11.28
C ALA A 159 11.82 7.36 -10.09
N ALA A 160 10.87 6.69 -9.42
CA ALA A 160 11.18 5.78 -8.33
C ALA A 160 12.15 4.67 -8.74
N ASN A 161 11.91 4.03 -9.90
CA ASN A 161 12.78 2.96 -10.41
C ASN A 161 14.19 3.46 -10.75
N ARG A 162 14.32 4.65 -11.35
CA ARG A 162 15.65 5.26 -11.60
C ARG A 162 16.39 5.48 -10.28
N MET A 163 15.72 6.03 -9.28
CA MET A 163 16.30 6.30 -7.96
C MET A 163 16.73 5.00 -7.26
N LEU A 164 15.87 3.98 -7.24
CA LEU A 164 16.21 2.66 -6.68
C LEU A 164 17.40 1.99 -7.38
N ASN A 165 17.58 2.20 -8.69
CA ASN A 165 18.70 1.63 -9.43
C ASN A 165 20.01 2.38 -9.18
N THR A 166 20.00 3.68 -8.87
CA THR A 166 21.24 4.39 -8.48
C THR A 166 21.87 3.83 -7.20
N LEU A 167 21.06 3.34 -6.25
CA LEU A 167 21.53 2.65 -5.04
C LEU A 167 22.32 1.37 -5.34
N ALA A 168 22.01 0.71 -6.45
CA ALA A 168 22.63 -0.57 -6.82
C ALA A 168 24.07 -0.42 -7.33
N HIS A 169 24.50 0.80 -7.68
CA HIS A 169 25.79 1.06 -8.31
C HIS A 169 26.76 1.85 -7.40
N ALA A 170 26.38 2.12 -6.15
CA ALA A 170 27.25 2.80 -5.19
C ALA A 170 28.43 1.89 -4.78
N PRO A 171 29.70 2.26 -5.05
CA PRO A 171 30.86 1.46 -4.68
C PRO A 171 31.02 1.39 -3.16
N ALA A 172 31.34 0.19 -2.65
CA ALA A 172 31.61 -0.03 -1.24
C ALA A 172 32.84 0.79 -0.80
N GLY A 173 32.63 1.90 -0.08
CA GLY A 173 33.71 2.70 0.52
C GLY A 173 33.61 4.21 0.34
N GLN A 174 32.82 4.71 -0.63
CA GLN A 174 32.35 6.09 -0.56
C GLN A 174 31.20 6.11 0.43
N GLY A 175 31.38 6.83 1.55
CA GLY A 175 30.46 6.78 2.68
C GLY A 175 29.00 6.84 2.24
N LEU A 176 28.17 5.99 2.85
CA LEU A 176 26.71 5.91 2.67
C LEU A 176 26.01 7.28 2.69
N PHE A 177 26.68 8.28 3.27
CA PHE A 177 26.32 9.69 3.39
C PHE A 177 26.42 10.53 2.10
N ALA A 178 27.29 10.20 1.14
CA ALA A 178 27.57 11.08 -0.01
C ALA A 178 26.65 10.84 -1.23
N MET A 179 25.94 9.71 -1.28
CA MET A 179 25.00 9.34 -2.34
C MET A 179 23.59 9.04 -1.82
N ALA A 180 23.30 9.46 -0.58
CA ALA A 180 21.92 9.60 -0.12
C ALA A 180 21.30 10.74 -0.92
N THR A 181 20.80 10.46 -2.13
CA THR A 181 19.68 11.25 -2.58
C THR A 181 18.59 11.02 -1.54
N SER A 182 18.28 12.08 -0.81
CA SER A 182 17.06 12.34 -0.05
C SER A 182 15.86 12.25 -0.99
N GLY A 183 15.72 11.11 -1.63
CA GLY A 183 14.85 10.91 -2.75
C GLY A 183 13.47 10.54 -2.26
N ALA A 184 12.46 11.21 -2.79
CA ALA A 184 11.04 10.90 -2.64
C ALA A 184 10.68 9.55 -3.31
N VAL A 185 11.38 8.43 -3.02
CA VAL A 185 11.10 7.13 -3.65
C VAL A 185 9.75 6.63 -3.21
N PHE A 186 9.49 6.59 -1.90
CA PHE A 186 8.17 6.20 -1.38
C PHE A 186 7.07 7.14 -1.85
N GLU A 187 7.34 8.44 -1.94
CA GLU A 187 6.40 9.41 -2.51
C GLU A 187 6.07 9.12 -3.97
N ASN A 188 7.07 8.90 -4.82
CA ASN A 188 6.85 8.57 -6.23
C ASN A 188 6.16 7.21 -6.42
N LEU A 189 6.55 6.18 -5.65
CA LEU A 189 5.93 4.86 -5.70
C LEU A 189 4.45 4.92 -5.29
N THR A 190 4.17 5.49 -4.12
CA THR A 190 2.80 5.59 -3.62
C THR A 190 1.94 6.50 -4.48
N SER A 191 2.49 7.61 -4.97
CA SER A 191 1.76 8.46 -5.91
C SER A 191 1.39 7.68 -7.17
N ALA A 192 2.30 6.92 -7.77
CA ALA A 192 1.97 6.07 -8.92
C ALA A 192 0.83 5.08 -8.63
N ILE A 193 0.90 4.37 -7.50
CA ILE A 193 -0.11 3.38 -7.06
C ILE A 193 -1.47 4.04 -6.81
N LEU A 194 -1.48 5.17 -6.10
CA LEU A 194 -2.69 5.92 -5.76
C LEU A 194 -3.32 6.57 -6.99
N LEU A 195 -2.56 6.87 -8.03
CA LEU A 195 -3.11 7.40 -9.29
C LEU A 195 -3.74 6.28 -10.13
N ASP A 196 -2.97 5.21 -10.39
CA ASP A 196 -3.42 4.03 -11.12
C ASP A 196 -2.49 2.83 -10.83
N GLU A 197 -2.98 1.85 -10.07
CA GLU A 197 -2.19 0.68 -9.66
C GLU A 197 -1.66 -0.16 -10.83
N ARG A 198 -2.27 -0.06 -12.02
CA ARG A 198 -1.87 -0.85 -13.20
C ARG A 198 -0.52 -0.42 -13.77
N VAL A 199 -0.01 0.76 -13.39
CA VAL A 199 1.35 1.20 -13.79
C VAL A 199 2.44 0.53 -12.96
N PHE A 200 2.09 -0.08 -11.83
CA PHE A 200 3.02 -0.74 -10.94
C PHE A 200 3.33 -2.16 -11.45
N HIS A 201 4.54 -2.35 -11.97
CA HIS A 201 5.03 -3.65 -12.41
C HIS A 201 6.48 -3.87 -11.97
N VAL A 202 6.76 -5.05 -11.42
CA VAL A 202 8.08 -5.41 -10.92
C VAL A 202 8.51 -6.76 -11.52
N GLU A 203 9.59 -6.74 -12.31
CA GLU A 203 10.14 -7.92 -12.99
C GLU A 203 10.80 -8.91 -12.02
N ALA A 204 11.55 -8.40 -11.04
CA ALA A 204 12.26 -9.18 -10.02
C ALA A 204 11.85 -8.77 -8.60
N PRO A 205 10.73 -9.31 -8.07
CA PRO A 205 10.16 -8.85 -6.79
C PRO A 205 11.10 -8.92 -5.59
N HIS A 206 11.91 -9.98 -5.50
CA HIS A 206 12.85 -10.17 -4.40
C HIS A 206 13.97 -9.11 -4.39
N GLU A 207 14.53 -8.80 -5.57
CA GLU A 207 15.57 -7.78 -5.70
C GLU A 207 15.00 -6.38 -5.46
N PHE A 208 13.81 -6.12 -6.00
CA PHE A 208 13.11 -4.85 -5.82
C PHE A 208 12.85 -4.56 -4.33
N TYR A 209 12.29 -5.52 -3.60
CA TYR A 209 12.01 -5.35 -2.18
C TYR A 209 13.31 -5.19 -1.36
N GLY A 210 14.38 -5.90 -1.72
CA GLY A 210 15.70 -5.73 -1.10
C GLY A 210 16.27 -4.31 -1.28
N LYS A 211 16.14 -3.72 -2.48
CA LYS A 211 16.51 -2.32 -2.73
C LYS A 211 15.62 -1.35 -1.94
N LEU A 212 14.32 -1.62 -1.91
CA LEU A 212 13.35 -0.78 -1.21
C LEU A 212 13.57 -0.77 0.30
N ALA A 213 13.90 -1.91 0.91
CA ALA A 213 14.22 -1.99 2.33
C ALA A 213 15.45 -1.14 2.69
N LYS A 214 16.47 -1.13 1.82
CA LYS A 214 17.63 -0.23 1.97
C LYS A 214 17.23 1.23 1.83
N GLN A 215 16.37 1.56 0.85
CA GLN A 215 15.89 2.91 0.65
C GLN A 215 15.06 3.40 1.84
N TYR A 216 14.19 2.56 2.40
CA TYR A 216 13.44 2.87 3.62
C TYR A 216 14.37 3.17 4.80
N PHE A 217 15.43 2.37 4.97
CA PHE A 217 16.45 2.65 5.97
C PHE A 217 17.14 4.00 5.75
N LEU A 218 17.45 4.36 4.50
CA LEU A 218 18.05 5.65 4.17
C LEU A 218 17.10 6.83 4.41
N GLU A 219 15.84 6.74 3.97
CA GLU A 219 14.82 7.78 4.20
C GLU A 219 14.44 7.91 5.68
N SER A 220 14.69 6.88 6.49
CA SER A 220 14.53 6.90 7.95
C SER A 220 15.80 7.25 8.73
N LEU A 221 16.94 7.52 8.06
CA LEU A 221 18.18 7.95 8.72
C LEU A 221 17.95 9.24 9.50
N GLY A 222 18.57 9.32 10.69
CA GLY A 222 18.30 10.37 11.69
C GLY A 222 17.46 9.87 12.88
N GLY A 223 17.05 8.60 12.90
CA GLY A 223 16.39 7.97 14.06
C GLY A 223 14.94 8.39 14.26
N LYS A 224 14.33 9.02 13.24
CA LYS A 224 13.01 9.62 13.35
C LYS A 224 11.87 8.77 12.79
N SER A 225 12.04 7.53 12.35
CA SER A 225 10.85 6.72 11.97
C SER A 225 9.86 6.61 13.14
N LEU A 226 8.56 6.62 12.85
CA LEU A 226 7.54 6.31 13.86
C LEU A 226 7.67 4.84 14.26
N VAL A 227 7.26 4.51 15.49
CA VAL A 227 7.34 3.12 15.96
C VAL A 227 6.47 2.25 15.07
N GLU A 228 7.11 1.43 14.23
CA GLU A 228 6.48 0.31 13.55
C GLU A 228 6.10 -0.71 14.62
N GLY A 229 4.84 -0.67 15.08
CA GLY A 229 4.31 -1.56 16.11
C GLY A 229 3.85 -0.81 17.37
N GLY A 230 2.71 -1.23 17.92
CA GLY A 230 2.06 -0.56 19.04
C GLY A 230 0.62 -0.13 18.78
N GLY A 231 0.04 -0.42 17.62
CA GLY A 231 -1.30 0.04 17.28
C GLY A 231 -1.34 1.52 16.87
N LEU A 232 -2.48 1.96 16.35
CA LEU A 232 -2.65 3.31 15.82
C LEU A 232 -2.54 4.38 16.91
N ASP A 233 -3.04 4.10 18.11
CA ASP A 233 -3.06 5.07 19.21
C ASP A 233 -1.67 5.40 19.75
N ASN A 234 -0.75 4.44 19.78
CA ASN A 234 0.62 4.72 20.20
C ASN A 234 1.34 5.60 19.18
N ILE A 235 1.02 5.45 17.89
CA ILE A 235 1.57 6.30 16.84
C ILE A 235 1.01 7.71 16.94
N ARG A 236 -0.30 7.87 17.15
CA ARG A 236 -0.93 9.17 17.43
C ARG A 236 -0.26 9.86 18.62
N LYS A 237 -0.05 9.15 19.73
CA LYS A 237 0.64 9.66 20.93
C LYS A 237 2.07 10.09 20.64
N GLU A 238 2.83 9.30 19.88
CA GLU A 238 4.20 9.63 19.52
C GLU A 238 4.27 10.87 18.63
N VAL A 239 3.37 11.01 17.66
CA VAL A 239 3.28 12.22 16.81
C VAL A 239 3.01 13.45 17.69
N LEU A 240 2.01 13.38 18.58
CA LEU A 240 1.68 14.47 19.50
C LEU A 240 2.82 14.80 20.45
N LYS A 241 3.57 13.80 20.92
CA LYS A 241 4.75 14.02 21.76
C LYS A 241 5.85 14.76 20.98
N ARG A 242 6.17 14.34 19.76
CA ARG A 242 7.21 15.00 18.95
C ARG A 242 6.86 16.44 18.62
N LEU A 243 5.59 16.74 18.39
CA LEU A 243 5.11 18.10 18.19
C LEU A 243 5.37 19.05 19.38
N GLN A 244 5.59 18.51 20.59
CA GLN A 244 5.95 19.34 21.75
C GLN A 244 7.43 19.75 21.74
N GLU A 245 8.28 18.98 21.04
CA GLU A 245 9.74 19.10 21.11
C GLU A 245 10.38 19.51 19.77
N GLN A 246 9.66 19.34 18.66
CA GLN A 246 10.19 19.39 17.30
C GLN A 246 9.33 20.25 16.37
N ASP A 247 9.98 20.82 15.34
CA ASP A 247 9.29 21.58 14.31
C ASP A 247 8.49 20.67 13.36
N TRP A 248 7.28 21.11 13.00
CA TRP A 248 6.37 20.34 12.16
C TRP A 248 6.94 20.10 10.76
N GLU A 249 7.38 21.16 10.08
CA GLU A 249 7.70 21.10 8.65
C GLU A 249 9.01 20.36 8.39
N THR A 250 9.99 20.57 9.25
CA THR A 250 11.36 20.06 9.05
C THR A 250 11.60 18.70 9.71
N GLU A 251 10.86 18.35 10.76
CA GLU A 251 11.16 17.17 11.57
C GLU A 251 10.02 16.15 11.66
N VAL A 252 8.79 16.60 11.92
CA VAL A 252 7.66 15.70 12.18
C VAL A 252 6.97 15.26 10.89
N ALA A 253 6.66 16.19 9.98
CA ALA A 253 5.89 15.89 8.78
C ALA A 253 6.59 14.94 7.79
N PRO A 254 7.91 15.04 7.54
CA PRO A 254 8.60 14.09 6.66
C PRO A 254 8.52 12.64 7.18
N VAL A 255 8.59 12.49 8.49
CA VAL A 255 8.50 11.19 9.19
C VAL A 255 7.09 10.60 9.06
N VAL A 256 6.08 11.43 9.29
CA VAL A 256 4.68 11.03 9.17
C VAL A 256 4.38 10.64 7.72
N SER A 257 4.81 11.45 6.76
CA SER A 257 4.71 11.18 5.32
C SER A 257 5.32 9.84 4.94
N LEU A 258 6.59 9.60 5.34
CA LEU A 258 7.28 8.35 5.07
C LEU A 258 6.54 7.15 5.67
N THR A 259 6.05 7.26 6.90
CA THR A 259 5.35 6.18 7.60
C THR A 259 4.04 5.82 6.90
N VAL A 260 3.20 6.82 6.59
CA VAL A 260 1.93 6.63 5.88
C VAL A 260 2.18 6.02 4.50
N ARG A 261 3.13 6.57 3.74
CA ARG A 261 3.46 6.07 2.40
C ARG A 261 4.05 4.66 2.45
N TYR A 262 4.84 4.35 3.47
CA TYR A 262 5.32 3.00 3.70
C TYR A 262 4.16 2.03 3.94
N TRP A 263 3.16 2.38 4.76
CA TRP A 263 1.98 1.53 4.97
C TRP A 263 1.14 1.34 3.70
N ILE A 264 0.90 2.41 2.93
CA ILE A 264 0.20 2.33 1.64
C ILE A 264 0.95 1.37 0.72
N PHE A 265 2.28 1.52 0.63
CA PHE A 265 3.10 0.62 -0.17
C PHE A 265 3.04 -0.82 0.34
N GLN A 266 3.14 -1.08 1.65
CA GLN A 266 3.10 -2.44 2.20
C GLN A 266 1.74 -3.11 1.91
N ALA A 267 0.63 -2.38 2.06
CA ALA A 267 -0.70 -2.88 1.73
C ALA A 267 -0.79 -3.26 0.25
N HIS A 268 -0.35 -2.36 -0.65
CA HIS A 268 -0.35 -2.61 -2.07
C HIS A 268 0.61 -3.73 -2.48
N TRP A 269 1.80 -3.79 -1.90
CA TRP A 269 2.80 -4.83 -2.17
C TRP A 269 2.30 -6.21 -1.76
N ARG A 270 1.59 -6.30 -0.63
CA ARG A 270 0.94 -7.53 -0.18
C ARG A 270 -0.15 -7.95 -1.16
N PHE A 271 -1.00 -7.00 -1.54
CA PHE A 271 -2.01 -7.23 -2.57
C PHE A 271 -1.39 -7.70 -3.90
N TYR A 272 -0.28 -7.09 -4.32
CA TYR A 272 0.42 -7.40 -5.56
C TYR A 272 1.01 -8.81 -5.56
N LEU A 273 1.59 -9.26 -4.45
CA LEU A 273 2.25 -10.56 -4.35
C LEU A 273 1.28 -11.72 -4.12
N TYR A 274 0.25 -11.51 -3.30
CA TYR A 274 -0.61 -12.58 -2.78
C TYR A 274 -2.07 -12.45 -3.24
N GLY A 275 -2.41 -11.38 -3.95
CA GLY A 275 -3.79 -11.07 -4.31
C GLY A 275 -4.56 -10.40 -3.16
N PRO A 276 -5.90 -10.37 -3.23
CA PRO A 276 -6.71 -9.73 -2.21
C PRO A 276 -6.56 -10.47 -0.87
N THR A 277 -5.96 -9.80 0.11
CA THR A 277 -5.82 -10.32 1.47
C THR A 277 -6.50 -9.39 2.47
N PHE A 278 -6.99 -9.97 3.55
CA PHE A 278 -7.57 -9.21 4.65
C PHE A 278 -6.53 -8.30 5.33
N PHE A 279 -5.26 -8.71 5.35
CA PHE A 279 -4.15 -7.84 5.78
C PHE A 279 -4.11 -6.52 4.99
N SER A 280 -4.21 -6.56 3.66
CA SER A 280 -4.22 -5.35 2.82
C SER A 280 -5.41 -4.45 3.14
N TYR A 281 -6.61 -5.03 3.30
CA TYR A 281 -7.81 -4.28 3.69
C TYR A 281 -7.64 -3.57 5.03
N LEU A 282 -7.17 -4.28 6.06
CA LEU A 282 -6.97 -3.70 7.39
C LEU A 282 -5.90 -2.62 7.38
N LEU A 283 -4.81 -2.80 6.63
CA LEU A 283 -3.75 -1.81 6.56
C LEU A 283 -4.21 -0.53 5.84
N TYR A 284 -5.01 -0.65 4.77
CA TYR A 284 -5.67 0.52 4.17
C TYR A 284 -6.63 1.21 5.14
N THR A 285 -7.42 0.44 5.90
CA THR A 285 -8.33 0.98 6.92
C THR A 285 -7.55 1.76 7.99
N ARG A 286 -6.45 1.20 8.49
CA ARG A 286 -5.54 1.88 9.44
C ARG A 286 -4.96 3.17 8.87
N VAL A 287 -4.61 3.18 7.58
CA VAL A 287 -4.13 4.40 6.91
C VAL A 287 -5.24 5.45 6.84
N ILE A 288 -6.46 5.08 6.46
CA ILE A 288 -7.62 5.98 6.39
C ILE A 288 -7.90 6.60 7.77
N GLU A 289 -7.99 5.79 8.82
CA GLU A 289 -8.21 6.27 10.20
C GLU A 289 -7.09 7.20 10.70
N PHE A 290 -5.85 7.00 10.23
CA PHE A 290 -4.74 7.89 10.56
C PHE A 290 -4.84 9.22 9.81
N LEU A 291 -5.22 9.17 8.53
CA LEU A 291 -5.35 10.34 7.67
C LEU A 291 -6.52 11.21 8.10
N GLU A 292 -7.67 10.63 8.41
CA GLU A 292 -8.84 11.34 8.96
C GLU A 292 -8.49 12.02 10.29
N TRP A 293 -7.86 11.28 11.21
CA TRP A 293 -7.38 11.84 12.47
C TRP A 293 -6.48 13.05 12.25
N GLY A 294 -5.52 12.96 11.32
CA GLY A 294 -4.64 14.09 11.01
C GLY A 294 -5.35 15.26 10.34
N SER A 295 -6.31 15.01 9.44
CA SER A 295 -7.14 16.05 8.82
C SER A 295 -7.95 16.83 9.85
N ASP A 296 -8.49 16.15 10.87
CA ASP A 296 -9.24 16.79 11.96
C ASP A 296 -8.34 17.66 12.86
N HIS A 297 -7.10 17.21 13.10
CA HIS A 297 -6.15 17.94 13.97
C HIS A 297 -5.46 19.09 13.24
N TRP A 298 -5.31 19.00 11.91
CA TRP A 298 -4.63 20.01 11.08
C TRP A 298 -5.44 20.37 9.82
N PRO A 299 -6.67 20.93 9.96
CA PRO A 299 -7.56 21.24 8.83
C PRO A 299 -7.02 22.34 7.91
N HIS A 300 -6.04 23.11 8.39
CA HIS A 300 -5.38 24.19 7.65
C HIS A 300 -3.86 24.02 7.63
N SER A 301 -3.36 22.77 7.74
CA SER A 301 -1.93 22.52 7.52
C SER A 301 -1.52 23.22 6.23
N PRO A 302 -0.53 24.13 6.25
CA PRO A 302 -0.17 24.88 5.07
C PRO A 302 0.09 23.92 3.92
N GLU A 303 -0.17 24.34 2.69
CA GLU A 303 0.37 23.71 1.46
C GLU A 303 1.91 23.78 1.44
N SER A 304 2.60 23.65 2.59
CA SER A 304 4.03 23.74 2.69
C SER A 304 4.64 22.49 2.08
N VAL A 305 5.58 22.79 1.19
CA VAL A 305 6.25 21.95 0.21
C VAL A 305 6.94 20.71 0.83
N LEU A 306 7.05 20.63 2.15
CA LEU A 306 7.78 19.60 2.89
C LEU A 306 6.89 18.54 3.57
N CYS A 307 5.62 18.84 3.86
CA CYS A 307 4.65 17.85 4.38
C CYS A 307 4.11 16.92 3.29
N GLY A 308 4.49 17.16 2.03
CA GLY A 308 4.23 16.31 0.87
C GLY A 308 2.76 15.94 0.71
N GLY A 309 1.85 16.78 1.22
CA GLY A 309 0.43 16.52 1.10
C GLY A 309 -0.06 15.24 1.80
N THR A 310 0.55 14.84 2.91
CA THR A 310 0.21 13.60 3.61
C THR A 310 -1.26 13.55 4.02
N PHE A 311 -1.81 14.65 4.56
CA PHE A 311 -3.23 14.75 4.91
C PHE A 311 -4.08 15.38 3.81
N ARG A 312 -3.57 15.46 2.58
CA ARG A 312 -4.41 15.92 1.49
C ARG A 312 -5.49 14.88 1.24
N GLU A 313 -6.67 15.40 0.97
CA GLU A 313 -7.81 14.57 0.71
C GLU A 313 -7.69 13.73 -0.58
N ASP A 314 -6.83 14.11 -1.54
CA ASP A 314 -6.56 13.26 -2.73
C ASP A 314 -5.80 11.98 -2.35
N LEU A 315 -4.90 12.05 -1.37
CA LEU A 315 -4.25 10.87 -0.81
C LEU A 315 -5.29 9.99 -0.10
N LEU A 316 -6.09 10.57 0.81
CA LEU A 316 -7.14 9.87 1.55
C LEU A 316 -8.10 9.12 0.60
N ARG A 317 -8.66 9.81 -0.40
CA ARG A 317 -9.54 9.20 -1.40
C ARG A 317 -8.84 8.12 -2.22
N GLY A 318 -7.56 8.31 -2.57
CA GLY A 318 -6.77 7.30 -3.25
C GLY A 318 -6.69 6.01 -2.44
N VAL A 319 -6.49 6.11 -1.12
CA VAL A 319 -6.45 4.96 -0.21
C VAL A 319 -7.84 4.33 -0.03
N MET A 320 -8.90 5.13 0.13
CA MET A 320 -10.28 4.64 0.17
C MET A 320 -10.65 3.84 -1.09
N ARG A 321 -10.22 4.31 -2.28
CA ARG A 321 -10.39 3.56 -3.52
C ARG A 321 -9.68 2.21 -3.46
N LEU A 322 -8.41 2.16 -3.05
CA LEU A 322 -7.66 0.91 -2.93
C LEU A 322 -8.30 -0.06 -1.91
N ARG A 323 -8.85 0.46 -0.80
CA ARG A 323 -9.64 -0.32 0.17
C ARG A 323 -10.88 -0.92 -0.48
N LEU A 324 -11.68 -0.10 -1.18
CA LEU A 324 -12.89 -0.53 -1.87
C LEU A 324 -12.59 -1.58 -2.96
N GLN A 325 -11.52 -1.39 -3.74
CA GLN A 325 -11.06 -2.38 -4.73
C GLN A 325 -10.68 -3.71 -4.06
N THR A 326 -10.00 -3.64 -2.92
CA THR A 326 -9.65 -4.83 -2.13
C THR A 326 -10.92 -5.54 -1.62
N MET A 327 -11.90 -4.79 -1.11
CA MET A 327 -13.18 -5.34 -0.66
C MET A 327 -13.95 -6.00 -1.80
N GLN A 328 -14.03 -5.36 -2.96
CA GLN A 328 -14.69 -5.91 -4.14
C GLN A 328 -14.04 -7.23 -4.58
N ALA A 329 -12.71 -7.29 -4.57
CA ALA A 329 -11.97 -8.50 -4.92
C ALA A 329 -12.19 -9.63 -3.90
N LEU A 330 -12.21 -9.31 -2.60
CA LEU A 330 -12.48 -10.26 -1.51
C LEU A 330 -13.92 -10.78 -1.50
N LEU A 331 -14.91 -9.97 -1.86
CA LEU A 331 -16.31 -10.42 -2.02
C LEU A 331 -16.51 -11.25 -3.30
N GLY A 332 -15.69 -11.00 -4.32
CA GLY A 332 -15.68 -11.80 -5.53
C GLY A 332 -15.18 -13.24 -5.33
N THR A 333 -14.47 -13.52 -4.23
CA THR A 333 -14.01 -14.87 -3.90
C THR A 333 -15.05 -15.61 -3.08
N LYS A 334 -15.59 -16.73 -3.58
CA LYS A 334 -16.56 -17.55 -2.84
C LYS A 334 -15.94 -17.97 -1.48
N PRO A 335 -16.55 -17.63 -0.34
CA PRO A 335 -16.01 -18.04 0.93
C PRO A 335 -16.27 -19.56 1.10
N PRO A 336 -15.45 -20.26 1.88
CA PRO A 336 -15.72 -21.65 2.25
C PRO A 336 -17.11 -21.79 2.89
N ASP A 337 -17.75 -22.95 2.76
CA ASP A 337 -19.14 -23.16 3.21
C ASP A 337 -19.34 -22.93 4.73
N ASP A 338 -18.25 -22.83 5.53
CA ASP A 338 -18.25 -22.57 6.98
C ASP A 338 -17.86 -21.12 7.36
N LEU A 339 -17.55 -20.26 6.38
CA LEU A 339 -17.04 -18.91 6.63
C LEU A 339 -17.94 -17.87 5.96
N GLU A 340 -18.37 -16.88 6.74
CA GLU A 340 -19.03 -15.70 6.20
C GLU A 340 -17.97 -14.69 5.75
N HIS A 341 -18.30 -13.91 4.73
CA HIS A 341 -17.49 -12.74 4.43
C HIS A 341 -17.48 -11.80 5.63
N LEU A 342 -16.31 -11.26 5.95
CA LEU A 342 -16.13 -10.34 7.07
C LEU A 342 -16.93 -9.03 6.91
N PHE A 343 -17.28 -8.69 5.68
CA PHE A 343 -18.13 -7.58 5.32
C PHE A 343 -19.11 -8.03 4.25
N THR A 344 -20.26 -7.37 4.20
CA THR A 344 -21.38 -7.66 3.32
C THR A 344 -21.32 -6.82 2.05
N MET A 345 -22.19 -7.14 1.08
CA MET A 345 -22.40 -6.23 -0.06
C MET A 345 -22.93 -4.85 0.36
N ASN A 346 -23.64 -4.75 1.49
CA ASN A 346 -24.12 -3.46 1.98
C ASN A 346 -22.95 -2.61 2.48
N ASP A 347 -21.95 -3.22 3.12
CA ASP A 347 -20.74 -2.52 3.56
C ASP A 347 -19.93 -2.02 2.37
N LEU A 348 -19.83 -2.82 1.29
CA LEU A 348 -19.21 -2.39 0.03
C LEU A 348 -19.94 -1.19 -0.59
N VAL A 349 -21.27 -1.20 -0.58
CA VAL A 349 -22.11 -0.10 -1.08
C VAL A 349 -21.94 1.15 -0.20
N ALA A 350 -21.83 0.99 1.12
CA ALA A 350 -21.59 2.09 2.04
C ALA A 350 -20.23 2.77 1.75
N ASP A 351 -19.15 1.98 1.66
CA ASP A 351 -17.81 2.47 1.29
C ASP A 351 -17.81 3.18 -0.08
N ALA A 352 -18.55 2.65 -1.05
CA ALA A 352 -18.66 3.26 -2.37
C ALA A 352 -19.39 4.62 -2.33
N HIS A 353 -20.47 4.74 -1.56
CA HIS A 353 -21.17 6.01 -1.38
C HIS A 353 -20.30 7.04 -0.66
N GLU A 354 -19.59 6.64 0.39
CA GLU A 354 -18.67 7.50 1.13
C GLU A 354 -17.62 8.13 0.18
N LEU A 355 -17.04 7.33 -0.72
CA LEU A 355 -16.07 7.79 -1.70
C LEU A 355 -16.68 8.72 -2.76
N ILE A 356 -17.93 8.47 -3.18
CA ILE A 356 -18.67 9.34 -4.10
C ILE A 356 -18.96 10.69 -3.44
N ASP A 357 -19.43 10.68 -2.19
CA ASP A 357 -19.77 11.88 -1.43
C ASP A 357 -18.51 12.72 -1.16
N ALA A 358 -17.42 12.08 -0.75
CA ALA A 358 -16.11 12.74 -0.59
C ALA A 358 -15.61 13.39 -1.89
N THR A 359 -15.84 12.76 -3.05
CA THR A 359 -15.49 13.34 -4.36
C THR A 359 -16.38 14.52 -4.70
N ASN A 360 -17.70 14.39 -4.51
CA ASN A 360 -18.69 15.40 -4.87
C ASN A 360 -18.65 16.65 -3.99
N ALA A 361 -18.06 16.55 -2.79
CA ALA A 361 -17.82 17.70 -1.92
C ALA A 361 -16.87 18.75 -2.54
N HIS A 362 -16.16 18.40 -3.63
CA HIS A 362 -15.11 19.25 -4.22
C HIS A 362 -15.37 19.55 -5.70
N GLU A 363 -15.45 20.84 -6.04
CA GLU A 363 -15.58 21.27 -7.42
C GLU A 363 -14.33 20.95 -8.24
N PHE A 364 -14.56 20.56 -9.49
CA PHE A 364 -13.47 20.30 -10.43
C PHE A 364 -12.68 21.60 -10.73
N PRO A 365 -11.35 21.59 -10.64
CA PRO A 365 -10.56 22.81 -10.66
C PRO A 365 -10.48 23.41 -12.07
N LYS A 366 -10.54 24.73 -12.13
CA LYS A 366 -10.47 25.51 -13.39
C LYS A 366 -9.05 25.63 -13.94
N SER A 367 -8.04 25.36 -13.11
CA SER A 367 -6.61 25.48 -13.39
C SER A 367 -5.86 24.46 -12.55
N SER A 368 -4.67 24.04 -12.98
CA SER A 368 -3.84 23.11 -12.22
C SER A 368 -3.07 23.79 -11.09
N SER A 369 -3.22 25.11 -10.89
CA SER A 369 -2.55 25.90 -9.84
C SER A 369 -1.04 25.65 -9.72
N GLY A 370 -0.38 25.34 -10.85
CA GLY A 370 1.05 25.02 -10.90
C GLY A 370 1.41 23.54 -10.68
N LEU A 371 0.46 22.70 -10.26
CA LEU A 371 0.64 21.25 -10.18
C LEU A 371 0.52 20.59 -11.57
N PRO A 372 1.14 19.41 -11.77
CA PRO A 372 0.91 18.60 -12.95
C PRO A 372 -0.57 18.27 -13.13
N ILE A 373 -1.10 18.51 -14.34
CA ILE A 373 -2.50 18.24 -14.69
C ILE A 373 -2.91 16.81 -14.34
N GLY A 374 -2.02 15.83 -14.52
CA GLY A 374 -2.30 14.44 -14.18
C GLY A 374 -2.51 14.19 -12.69
N GLN A 375 -1.79 14.92 -11.83
CA GLN A 375 -1.95 14.87 -10.37
C GLN A 375 -3.30 15.45 -9.97
N VAL A 376 -3.63 16.63 -10.50
CA VAL A 376 -4.90 17.31 -10.24
C VAL A 376 -6.06 16.46 -10.75
N ALA A 377 -6.01 16.02 -12.01
CA ALA A 377 -7.07 15.24 -12.62
C ALA A 377 -7.32 13.91 -11.92
N ALA A 378 -6.33 13.31 -11.25
CA ALA A 378 -6.48 12.00 -10.63
C ALA A 378 -7.47 11.95 -9.47
N PHE A 379 -7.63 13.07 -8.76
CA PHE A 379 -8.67 13.24 -7.76
C PHE A 379 -10.06 12.96 -8.35
N TRP A 380 -10.30 13.39 -9.60
CA TRP A 380 -11.60 13.36 -10.25
C TRP A 380 -11.71 12.31 -11.37
N SER A 381 -10.59 11.73 -11.83
CA SER A 381 -10.52 10.92 -13.06
C SER A 381 -11.33 9.63 -12.99
N HIS A 382 -11.60 9.11 -11.78
CA HIS A 382 -12.35 7.89 -11.55
C HIS A 382 -13.85 8.11 -11.24
N TYR A 383 -14.24 9.32 -10.81
CA TYR A 383 -15.56 9.59 -10.24
C TYR A 383 -16.32 10.75 -10.91
N HIS A 384 -15.64 11.61 -11.67
CA HIS A 384 -16.26 12.78 -12.25
C HIS A 384 -17.00 12.44 -13.55
N ARG A 385 -18.24 11.97 -13.39
CA ARG A 385 -19.32 12.14 -14.38
C ARG A 385 -20.47 12.96 -13.77
N PRO A 386 -20.42 14.30 -13.76
CA PRO A 386 -21.62 15.07 -13.62
C PRO A 386 -22.30 15.17 -15.00
N ARG A 387 -23.53 14.67 -15.08
CA ARG A 387 -24.53 15.03 -16.09
C ARG A 387 -24.18 14.76 -17.57
N ALA A 388 -24.16 13.47 -17.94
CA ALA A 388 -24.64 13.04 -19.27
C ALA A 388 -26.09 12.53 -19.21
N ARG A 389 -26.89 13.00 -18.23
CA ARG A 389 -28.35 12.85 -18.26
C ARG A 389 -28.95 14.01 -19.06
N ARG A 390 -28.82 13.94 -20.38
CA ARG A 390 -29.66 14.53 -21.45
C ARG A 390 -28.80 14.58 -22.72
N THR A 391 -29.34 14.06 -23.82
CA THR A 391 -28.86 14.13 -25.23
C THR A 391 -27.86 13.11 -25.79
N TRP A 392 -27.87 11.84 -25.37
CA TRP A 392 -27.34 10.76 -26.23
C TRP A 392 -28.22 9.50 -26.18
N LEU A 393 -29.43 9.61 -26.74
CA LEU A 393 -30.12 8.46 -27.31
C LEU A 393 -29.42 8.14 -28.63
N GLY A 394 -28.64 7.05 -28.67
CA GLY A 394 -28.17 6.44 -29.91
C GLY A 394 -26.67 6.57 -30.21
N ALA A 395 -25.81 5.87 -29.46
CA ALA A 395 -24.52 5.36 -29.95
C ALA A 395 -23.98 4.30 -28.95
N PRO A 396 -23.31 3.23 -29.42
CA PRO A 396 -23.03 2.04 -28.61
C PRO A 396 -22.00 2.32 -27.50
N LEU A 397 -22.22 1.66 -26.36
CA LEU A 397 -21.33 1.57 -25.21
C LEU A 397 -19.87 1.30 -25.65
N TYR A 398 -19.03 2.34 -25.64
CA TYR A 398 -17.61 2.14 -25.76
C TYR A 398 -17.07 1.63 -24.42
N ARG A 399 -16.61 0.38 -24.49
CA ARG A 399 -15.80 -0.33 -23.50
C ARG A 399 -14.77 0.61 -22.86
N THR A 400 -14.77 0.59 -21.54
CA THR A 400 -13.60 0.88 -20.70
C THR A 400 -12.37 0.20 -21.28
N VAL A 401 -11.32 0.99 -21.47
CA VAL A 401 -9.95 0.55 -21.72
C VAL A 401 -9.14 0.87 -20.47
#